data_AF-A0A0M3KEB5-F1
#
_entry.id   AF-A0A0M3KEB5-F1
#
_cell.length_a   1.000
_cell.length_b   1.000
_cell.length_c   1.000
_cell.angle_alpha   90.00
_cell.angle_beta   90.00
_cell.angle_gamma   90.00
#
_symmetry.space_group_name_H-M   'P 1'
#
loop_
_entity.id
_entity.type
_entity.pdbx_description
1 polymer ?
#
loop_
_entity_poly.entity_id
_entity_poly.type
_entity_poly.pdbx_seq_one_letter_code
_entity_poly.pdbx_strand_id
1 'polypeptide(L)'
;MYLIIYDPSVPFGLGYLWKELERRRLQLKKCDEREKQMAPPPPRRPRLKFSAEVALLEATSRADAAEVERLLLDGANPNSHNEDGLTPLHQVRSHSHTFLILYATHFLGISISNVG
;
A
#
# COMPACT_ATOMS: atom_id res chain seq x y z
N MET A 1 -43.80 -17.90 17.06
CA MET A 1 -44.45 -16.66 17.56
C MET A 1 -43.35 -15.75 18.08
N TYR A 2 -42.89 -14.77 17.28
CA TYR A 2 -41.78 -13.90 17.69
C TYR A 2 -42.30 -12.87 18.69
N LEU A 3 -41.90 -12.99 19.95
CA LEU A 3 -42.16 -12.00 20.99
C LEU A 3 -41.25 -10.80 20.72
N ILE A 4 -41.78 -9.75 20.10
CA ILE A 4 -41.07 -8.48 19.96
C ILE A 4 -41.05 -7.88 21.36
N ILE A 5 -39.88 -7.90 22.01
CA ILE A 5 -39.64 -7.15 23.25
C ILE A 5 -39.81 -5.67 22.88
N TYR A 6 -40.94 -5.08 23.29
CA TYR A 6 -41.25 -3.68 23.07
C TYR A 6 -40.41 -2.84 24.03
N ASP A 7 -39.41 -2.16 23.49
CA ASP A 7 -38.66 -1.12 24.20
C ASP A 7 -39.29 0.24 23.85
N PRO A 8 -39.93 0.93 24.82
CA PRO A 8 -40.65 2.18 24.59
C PRO A 8 -39.73 3.36 24.20
N SER A 9 -38.41 3.19 24.25
CA SER A 9 -37.42 4.21 23.88
C SER A 9 -37.23 4.37 22.37
N VAL A 10 -37.73 3.41 21.58
CA VAL A 10 -37.33 3.22 20.18
C VAL A 10 -38.50 3.60 19.26
N PRO A 11 -38.39 4.65 18.42
CA PRO A 11 -39.49 5.08 17.55
C PRO A 11 -39.97 3.95 16.64
N PHE A 12 -41.29 3.79 16.54
CA PHE A 12 -41.95 2.81 15.68
C PHE A 12 -41.40 2.93 14.23
N GLY A 13 -40.70 1.89 13.76
CA GLY A 13 -40.11 1.83 12.42
C GLY A 13 -38.59 1.59 12.38
N LEU A 14 -37.86 1.82 13.48
CA LEU A 14 -36.40 1.68 13.51
C LEU A 14 -35.88 0.37 14.10
N GLY A 15 -36.75 -0.52 14.61
CA GLY A 15 -36.33 -1.75 15.31
C GLY A 15 -35.40 -2.67 14.52
N TYR A 16 -35.55 -2.73 13.19
CA TYR A 16 -34.65 -3.49 12.31
C TYR A 16 -33.26 -2.85 12.19
N LEU A 17 -33.20 -1.52 12.10
CA LEU A 17 -31.95 -0.76 12.04
C LEU A 17 -31.20 -0.85 13.36
N TRP A 18 -31.91 -0.74 14.49
CA TRP A 18 -31.32 -0.94 15.83
C TRP A 18 -30.76 -2.35 16.01
N LYS A 19 -31.48 -3.37 15.55
CA LYS A 19 -30.99 -4.76 15.58
C LYS A 19 -29.71 -4.93 14.75
N GLU A 20 -29.61 -4.28 13.59
CA GLU A 20 -28.43 -4.36 12.73
C GLU A 20 -27.23 -3.56 13.30
N LEU A 21 -27.48 -2.35 13.81
CA LEU A 21 -26.48 -1.54 14.51
C LEU A 21 -25.91 -2.26 15.73
N GLU A 22 -26.77 -2.87 16.55
CA GLU A 22 -26.34 -3.61 17.74
C GLU A 22 -25.58 -4.89 17.34
N ARG A 23 -26.01 -5.56 16.26
CA ARG A 23 -25.28 -6.70 15.68
C ARG A 23 -23.89 -6.28 15.20
N ARG A 24 -23.76 -5.12 14.53
CA ARG A 24 -22.48 -4.57 14.06
C ARG A 24 -21.58 -4.10 15.21
N ARG A 25 -22.16 -3.47 16.24
CA ARG A 25 -21.47 -3.07 17.47
C ARG A 25 -20.89 -4.27 18.20
N LEU A 26 -21.67 -5.35 18.33
CA LEU A 26 -21.22 -6.57 18.97
C LEU A 26 -20.14 -7.29 18.13
N GLN A 27 -20.24 -7.28 16.80
CA GLN A 27 -19.18 -7.77 15.91
C GLN A 27 -17.86 -7.01 16.13
N LEU A 28 -17.91 -5.67 16.18
CA LEU A 28 -16.73 -4.84 16.41
C LEU A 28 -16.09 -5.14 17.77
N LYS A 29 -16.88 -5.25 18.84
CA LYS A 29 -16.37 -5.64 20.17
C LYS A 29 -15.69 -7.02 20.14
N LYS A 30 -16.30 -8.00 19.49
CA LYS A 30 -15.70 -9.34 19.34
C LYS A 30 -14.42 -9.31 18.51
N CYS A 31 -14.32 -8.47 17.48
CA CYS A 31 -13.09 -8.30 16.72
C CYS A 31 -11.98 -7.68 17.58
N ASP A 32 -12.28 -6.62 18.34
CA ASP A 32 -11.34 -5.94 19.24
C ASP A 32 -10.83 -6.88 20.35
N GLU A 33 -11.73 -7.64 20.99
CA GLU A 33 -11.35 -8.64 22.00
C GLU A 33 -10.47 -9.75 21.41
N ARG A 34 -10.78 -10.21 20.18
CA ARG A 34 -9.96 -11.20 19.47
C ARG A 34 -8.58 -10.65 19.10
N GLU A 35 -8.51 -9.39 18.67
CA GLU A 35 -7.26 -8.71 18.34
C GLU A 35 -6.38 -8.57 19.59
N LYS A 36 -6.97 -8.21 20.74
CA LYS A 36 -6.27 -8.17 22.04
C LYS A 36 -5.77 -9.53 22.53
N GLN A 37 -6.51 -10.60 22.21
CA GLN A 37 -6.13 -11.98 22.56
C GLN A 37 -5.16 -12.61 21.56
N MET A 38 -4.98 -12.02 20.38
CA MET A 38 -4.03 -12.51 19.39
C MET A 38 -2.60 -12.18 19.81
N ALA A 39 -1.72 -13.18 19.74
CA ALA A 39 -0.29 -12.97 19.88
C ALA A 39 0.20 -12.03 18.76
N PRO A 40 1.28 -11.25 19.01
CA PRO A 40 1.87 -10.41 17.98
C PRO A 40 2.17 -11.25 16.73
N PRO A 41 1.86 -10.75 15.53
CA PRO A 41 2.08 -11.50 14.31
C PRO A 41 3.56 -11.91 14.24
N PRO A 42 3.87 -13.15 13.82
CA PRO A 42 5.25 -13.58 13.69
C PRO A 42 5.99 -12.62 12.73
N PRO A 43 7.31 -12.46 12.89
CA PRO A 43 8.11 -11.58 12.04
C PRO A 43 7.85 -11.93 10.57
N ARG A 44 7.30 -10.97 9.83
CA ARG A 44 6.89 -11.17 8.45
C ARG A 44 8.14 -11.39 7.61
N ARG A 45 8.32 -12.62 7.14
CA ARG A 45 9.26 -12.91 6.06
C ARG A 45 8.60 -12.46 4.76
N PRO A 46 9.13 -11.47 4.02
CA PRO A 46 8.56 -11.07 2.75
C PRO A 46 8.61 -12.26 1.79
N ARG A 47 7.45 -12.91 1.60
CA ARG A 47 7.27 -14.06 0.70
C ARG A 47 7.11 -13.63 -0.75
N LEU A 48 6.70 -12.38 -0.96
CA LEU A 48 6.54 -11.77 -2.26
C LEU A 48 7.70 -10.79 -2.45
N LYS A 49 8.60 -11.11 -3.37
CA LYS A 49 9.61 -10.18 -3.87
C LYS A 49 9.12 -9.69 -5.21
N PHE A 50 8.87 -8.39 -5.33
CA PHE A 50 8.72 -7.78 -6.63
C PHE A 50 10.10 -7.74 -7.30
N SER A 51 10.16 -7.88 -8.62
CA SER A 51 11.40 -7.60 -9.33
C SER A 51 11.79 -6.14 -9.08
N ALA A 52 13.10 -5.87 -9.01
CA ALA A 52 13.61 -4.51 -8.81
C ALA A 52 13.05 -3.52 -9.84
N GLU A 53 12.75 -4.01 -11.03
CA GLU A 53 12.14 -3.31 -12.15
C GLU A 53 10.73 -2.80 -11.84
N VAL A 54 9.86 -3.70 -11.33
CA VAL A 54 8.49 -3.37 -10.94
C VAL A 54 8.48 -2.44 -9.73
N ALA A 55 9.39 -2.65 -8.78
CA ALA A 55 9.56 -1.76 -7.63
C ALA A 55 10.00 -0.35 -8.07
N LEU A 56 10.91 -0.25 -9.04
CA LEU A 56 11.40 1.02 -9.57
C LEU A 56 10.28 1.80 -10.27
N LEU A 57 9.46 1.12 -11.08
CA LEU A 57 8.29 1.72 -11.74
C LEU A 57 7.27 2.27 -10.73
N GLU A 58 6.99 1.53 -9.66
CA GLU A 58 6.05 1.96 -8.60
C GLU A 58 6.59 3.17 -7.83
N ALA A 59 7.85 3.14 -7.40
CA ALA A 59 8.50 4.26 -6.72
C ALA A 59 8.52 5.52 -7.59
N THR A 60 8.74 5.33 -8.89
CA THR A 60 8.74 6.38 -9.91
C THR A 60 7.34 6.98 -10.09
N SER A 61 6.31 6.13 -10.17
CA SER A 61 4.90 6.56 -10.25
C SER A 61 4.48 7.37 -9.01
N ARG A 62 5.01 7.01 -7.84
CA ARG A 62 4.80 7.73 -6.57
C ARG A 62 5.64 8.99 -6.42
N ALA A 63 6.55 9.27 -7.35
CA ALA A 63 7.50 10.39 -7.30
C ALA A 63 8.41 10.36 -6.05
N ASP A 64 8.73 9.18 -5.53
CA ASP A 64 9.60 9.00 -4.37
C ASP A 64 11.06 8.89 -4.80
N ALA A 65 11.77 10.02 -4.75
CA ALA A 65 13.17 10.11 -5.17
C ALA A 65 14.11 9.26 -4.30
N ALA A 66 13.86 9.17 -2.99
CA ALA A 66 14.71 8.45 -2.06
C ALA A 66 14.62 6.94 -2.29
N GLU A 67 13.40 6.43 -2.54
CA GLU A 67 13.22 5.01 -2.84
C GLU A 67 13.78 4.65 -4.23
N VAL A 68 13.63 5.54 -5.23
CA VAL A 68 14.25 5.35 -6.55
C VAL A 68 15.78 5.28 -6.43
N GLU A 69 16.40 6.18 -5.68
CA GLU A 69 17.84 6.15 -5.42
C GLU A 69 18.26 4.86 -4.71
N ARG A 70 17.53 4.43 -3.67
CA ARG A 70 17.81 3.19 -2.96
C ARG A 70 17.73 1.96 -3.87
N LEU A 71 16.71 1.89 -4.75
CA LEU A 71 16.54 0.79 -5.69
C LEU A 71 17.65 0.77 -6.74
N LEU A 72 18.07 1.94 -7.24
CA LEU A 72 19.20 2.07 -8.16
C LEU A 72 20.53 1.66 -7.49
N LEU A 73 20.72 1.97 -6.19
CA LEU A 73 21.87 1.51 -5.40
C LEU A 73 21.88 -0.01 -5.20
N ASP A 74 20.70 -0.62 -5.07
CA ASP A 74 20.52 -2.08 -4.96
C ASP A 74 20.75 -2.80 -6.31
N GLY A 75 21.08 -2.05 -7.37
CA GLY A 75 21.38 -2.59 -8.70
C GLY A 75 20.18 -2.70 -9.63
N ALA A 76 19.08 -2.01 -9.33
CA ALA A 76 17.97 -1.90 -10.27
C ALA A 76 18.42 -1.21 -11.56
N ASN A 77 18.08 -1.79 -12.70
CA ASN A 77 18.42 -1.18 -13.99
C ASN A 77 17.39 -0.08 -14.32
N PRO A 78 17.82 1.20 -14.51
CA PRO A 78 16.93 2.30 -14.86
C PRO A 78 16.25 2.12 -16.23
N ASN A 79 16.81 1.26 -17.09
CA ASN A 79 16.30 0.97 -18.43
C ASN A 79 15.35 -0.23 -18.46
N SER A 80 15.07 -0.85 -17.31
CA SER A 80 14.11 -1.95 -17.25
C SER A 80 12.72 -1.50 -17.69
N HIS A 81 11.96 -2.43 -18.27
CA HIS A 81 10.62 -2.16 -18.78
C HIS A 81 9.59 -3.12 -18.18
N ASN A 82 8.32 -2.70 -18.11
CA ASN A 82 7.24 -3.60 -17.70
C ASN A 82 6.80 -4.55 -18.85
N GLU A 83 5.75 -5.34 -18.60
CA GLU A 83 5.13 -6.24 -19.60
C GLU A 83 4.54 -5.49 -20.82
N ASP A 84 4.22 -4.20 -20.67
CA ASP A 84 3.77 -3.31 -21.75
C ASP A 84 4.94 -2.61 -22.48
N GLY A 85 6.20 -2.87 -22.10
CA GLY A 85 7.39 -2.26 -22.69
C GLY A 85 7.67 -0.82 -22.25
N LEU A 86 7.01 -0.33 -21.19
CA LEU A 86 7.22 1.02 -20.66
C LEU A 86 8.39 1.06 -19.67
N THR A 87 9.31 2.01 -19.87
CA THR A 87 10.42 2.26 -18.93
C THR A 87 9.98 3.23 -17.80
N PRO A 88 10.68 3.26 -16.65
CA PRO A 88 10.44 4.24 -15.59
C PRO A 88 10.36 5.68 -16.10
N LEU A 89 11.21 6.03 -17.08
CA LEU A 89 11.21 7.36 -17.70
C LEU A 89 9.91 7.68 -18.46
N HIS A 90 9.16 6.69 -18.94
CA HIS A 90 7.85 6.92 -19.56
C HIS A 90 6.77 7.21 -18.51
N GLN A 91 6.93 6.71 -17.29
CA GLN A 91 5.93 6.82 -16.22
C GLN A 91 6.16 8.01 -15.28
N VAL A 92 7.37 8.58 -15.25
CA VAL A 92 7.65 9.78 -14.45
C VAL A 92 6.76 10.95 -14.84
N ARG A 93 6.26 11.65 -13.83
CA ARG A 93 5.71 12.98 -14.00
C ARG A 93 6.83 13.92 -14.45
N SER A 94 6.59 14.67 -15.52
CA SER A 94 7.59 15.50 -16.24
C SER A 94 8.35 16.54 -15.40
N HIS A 95 7.99 16.77 -14.13
CA HIS A 95 8.61 17.76 -13.23
C HIS A 95 8.96 17.17 -11.85
N SER A 96 9.11 15.86 -11.71
CA SER A 96 9.52 15.24 -10.44
C SER A 96 11.05 15.15 -10.33
N HIS A 97 11.61 15.21 -9.12
CA HIS A 97 13.02 14.91 -8.87
C HIS A 97 13.45 13.52 -9.40
N THR A 98 12.53 12.55 -9.41
CA THR A 98 12.74 11.22 -10.00
C THR A 98 13.08 11.28 -11.49
N PHE A 99 12.53 12.25 -12.24
CA PHE A 99 12.85 12.48 -13.66
C PHE A 99 14.34 12.79 -13.84
N LEU A 100 14.90 13.67 -13.02
CA LEU A 100 16.31 14.04 -13.10
C LEU A 100 17.23 12.87 -12.75
N ILE A 101 16.86 12.06 -11.75
CA ILE A 101 17.63 10.88 -11.34
C ILE A 101 17.66 9.83 -12.46
N LEU A 102 16.51 9.52 -13.05
CA LEU A 102 16.42 8.60 -14.18
C LEU A 102 17.10 9.17 -15.43
N TYR A 103 16.98 10.48 -15.68
CA TYR A 103 17.66 11.13 -16.80
C TYR A 103 19.18 11.10 -16.64
N ALA A 104 19.70 11.40 -15.44
CA ALA A 104 21.13 11.36 -15.15
C ALA A 104 21.70 9.93 -15.26
N THR A 105 21.00 8.94 -14.73
CA THR A 105 21.42 7.54 -14.85
C THR A 105 21.32 7.01 -16.28
N HIS A 106 20.27 7.37 -17.02
CA HIS A 106 20.02 6.91 -18.40
C HIS A 106 20.89 7.59 -19.45
N PHE A 107 21.03 8.93 -19.41
CA PHE A 107 21.72 9.71 -20.45
C PHE A 107 23.16 10.08 -20.09
N LEU A 108 23.47 10.24 -18.81
CA LEU A 108 24.81 10.65 -18.37
C LEU A 108 25.64 9.47 -17.85
N GLY A 109 25.03 8.28 -17.73
CA GLY A 109 25.73 7.08 -17.25
C GLY A 109 26.27 7.22 -15.82
N ILE A 110 25.71 8.14 -15.04
CA ILE A 110 26.15 8.40 -13.66
C ILE A 110 25.61 7.27 -12.80
N SER A 111 26.45 6.29 -12.48
CA SER A 111 26.11 5.29 -11.46
C SER A 111 26.21 5.96 -10.09
N ILE A 112 25.09 5.99 -9.36
CA ILE A 112 25.04 6.49 -7.98
C ILE A 112 25.84 5.61 -6.99
N SER A 113 26.47 4.54 -7.47
CA SER A 113 27.41 3.72 -6.71
C SER A 113 28.76 4.44 -6.58
N ASN A 114 28.88 5.32 -5.58
CA ASN A 114 29.97 5.36 -4.60
C ASN A 114 29.94 6.69 -3.82
N VAL A 115 29.26 6.70 -2.68
CA VAL A 115 29.62 7.61 -1.58
C VAL A 115 29.80 6.73 -0.34
N GLY A 116 31.04 6.25 -0.18
CA GLY A 116 31.54 5.78 1.11
C GLY A 116 31.99 6.95 1.97
#